data_AF-A0A2J8VPC5-F1
#
_entry.id   AF-A0A2J8VPC5-F1
#
_cell.length_a   1.000
_cell.length_b   1.000
_cell.length_c   1.000
_cell.angle_alpha   90.00
_cell.angle_beta   90.00
_cell.angle_gamma   90.00
#
_symmetry.space_group_name_H-M   'P 1'
#
loop_
_entity.id
_entity.type
_entity.pdbx_description
1 polymer ?
#
loop_
_entity_poly.entity_id
_entity_poly.type
_entity_poly.pdbx_seq_one_letter_code
_entity_poly.pdbx_strand_id
1 'polypeptide(L)'
;MERASCLLLLLLPLVHVSATTPEPCELDDEDFRCVCNFSEPQPDWSEAFQCVSAVEVEIRAGGLNLEPFLKRVDADADPRQ
;
A
#
# COMPACT_ATOMS: atom_id res chain seq x y z
N MET A 1 44.19 12.53 -6.10
CA MET A 1 42.84 12.40 -6.69
C MET A 1 42.13 11.12 -6.25
N GLU A 2 42.85 10.11 -5.75
CA GLU A 2 42.31 8.75 -5.52
C GLU A 2 41.55 8.57 -4.19
N ARG A 3 41.85 9.37 -3.16
CA ARG A 3 41.19 9.27 -1.85
C ARG A 3 39.72 9.70 -1.86
N ALA A 4 39.36 10.66 -2.74
CA ALA A 4 37.97 11.11 -2.89
C ALA A 4 37.11 10.04 -3.59
N SER A 5 37.67 9.31 -4.56
CA SER A 5 36.97 8.23 -5.25
C SER A 5 36.70 7.03 -4.35
N CYS A 6 37.61 6.68 -3.43
CA CYS A 6 37.35 5.61 -2.47
C CYS A 6 36.24 5.94 -1.47
N LEU A 7 36.12 7.22 -1.06
CA LEU A 7 35.04 7.68 -0.19
C LEU A 7 33.68 7.68 -0.91
N LEU A 8 33.65 8.05 -2.19
CA LEU A 8 32.46 7.94 -3.03
C LEU A 8 31.99 6.49 -3.18
N LEU A 9 32.92 5.55 -3.41
CA LEU A 9 32.61 4.12 -3.57
C LEU A 9 31.99 3.49 -2.31
N LEU A 10 32.35 3.98 -1.12
CA LEU A 10 31.80 3.51 0.16
C LEU A 10 30.37 4.00 0.43
N LEU A 11 29.88 5.01 -0.29
CA LEU A 11 28.52 5.55 -0.15
C LEU A 11 27.50 4.86 -1.07
N LEU A 12 27.95 4.17 -2.13
CA LEU A 12 27.05 3.42 -3.04
C LEU A 12 26.17 2.32 -2.39
N PRO A 13 26.59 1.58 -1.36
CA PRO A 13 25.75 0.53 -0.80
C PRO A 13 24.64 1.08 0.10
N LEU A 14 24.74 2.33 0.57
CA LEU A 14 23.67 2.96 1.36
C LEU A 14 22.46 3.37 0.51
N VAL A 15 22.67 3.66 -0.78
CA VAL A 15 21.59 4.14 -1.67
C VAL A 15 20.67 2.98 -2.12
N HIS A 16 21.16 1.74 -2.06
CA HIS A 16 20.42 0.56 -2.54
C HIS A 16 19.53 -0.11 -1.49
N VAL A 17 19.46 0.43 -0.27
CA VAL A 17 18.54 -0.05 0.78
C VAL A 17 17.46 1.01 1.04
N SER A 18 16.84 1.48 -0.02
CA SER A 18 15.45 1.95 0.05
C SER A 18 14.62 0.89 -0.64
N ALA A 19 14.44 -0.26 0.02
CA ALA A 19 13.40 -1.17 -0.38
C ALA A 19 12.10 -0.41 -0.18
N THR A 20 11.53 0.11 -1.27
CA THR A 20 10.14 0.54 -1.31
C THR A 20 9.34 -0.58 -0.67
N THR A 21 8.73 -0.30 0.48
CA THR A 21 7.68 -1.17 1.01
C THR A 21 6.69 -1.37 -0.12
N PRO A 22 6.35 -2.62 -0.48
CA PRO A 22 5.35 -2.86 -1.52
C PRO A 22 4.13 -2.00 -1.23
N GLU A 23 3.64 -1.31 -2.25
CA GLU A 23 2.39 -0.55 -2.12
C GLU A 23 1.29 -1.51 -1.65
N PRO A 24 0.38 -1.08 -0.76
CA PRO A 24 -0.62 -1.95 -0.18
C PRO A 24 -1.51 -2.61 -1.24
N CYS A 25 -1.71 -1.97 -2.38
CA CYS A 25 -2.55 -2.46 -3.47
C CYS A 25 -1.74 -2.55 -4.77
N GLU A 26 -1.88 -3.68 -5.47
CA GLU A 26 -1.38 -3.87 -6.83
C GLU A 26 -2.57 -4.06 -7.78
N LEU A 27 -2.70 -3.15 -8.73
CA LEU A 27 -3.62 -3.26 -9.87
C LEU A 27 -2.87 -3.91 -11.02
N ASP A 28 -3.45 -4.95 -11.62
CA ASP A 28 -2.85 -5.57 -12.80
C ASP A 28 -2.88 -4.65 -14.03
N ASP A 29 -2.03 -4.97 -15.02
CA ASP A 29 -1.83 -4.14 -16.21
C ASP A 29 -3.08 -4.01 -17.10
N GLU A 30 -4.09 -4.86 -16.91
CA GLU A 30 -5.35 -4.84 -17.66
C GLU A 30 -6.48 -4.15 -16.87
N ASP A 31 -6.18 -3.56 -15.72
CA ASP A 31 -7.14 -3.01 -14.74
C ASP A 31 -8.25 -4.02 -14.38
N PHE A 32 -7.99 -5.32 -14.52
CA PHE A 32 -8.96 -6.38 -14.31
C PHE A 32 -9.02 -6.76 -12.83
N ARG A 33 -7.87 -7.04 -12.22
CA ARG A 33 -7.78 -7.50 -10.83
C ARG A 33 -6.88 -6.58 -10.00
N CYS A 34 -7.42 -6.14 -8.87
CA CYS A 34 -6.70 -5.40 -7.84
C CYS A 34 -6.57 -6.24 -6.57
N VAL A 35 -5.36 -6.38 -6.03
CA VAL A 35 -5.11 -7.11 -4.78
C VAL A 35 -4.50 -6.18 -3.75
N CYS A 36 -5.21 -5.98 -2.64
CA CYS A 36 -4.74 -5.19 -1.52
C CYS A 36 -4.35 -6.06 -0.32
N ASN A 37 -3.17 -5.83 0.25
CA ASN A 37 -2.67 -6.42 1.47
C ASN A 37 -2.51 -5.37 2.58
N PHE A 38 -3.49 -5.31 3.46
CA PHE A 38 -3.53 -4.44 4.63
C PHE A 38 -3.21 -5.21 5.92
N SER A 39 -2.26 -6.15 5.89
CA SER A 39 -1.89 -6.94 7.07
C SER A 39 -1.04 -6.18 8.09
N GLU A 40 -0.57 -4.99 7.75
CA GLU A 40 0.18 -4.12 8.66
C GLU A 40 -0.68 -3.65 9.85
N PRO A 41 -0.13 -3.40 11.05
CA PRO A 41 -0.90 -2.99 12.22
C PRO A 41 -1.72 -1.71 12.04
N GLN A 42 -1.23 -0.79 11.21
CA GLN A 42 -1.90 0.45 10.81
C GLN A 42 -1.69 0.64 9.31
N PRO A 43 -2.49 -0.07 8.49
CA PRO A 43 -2.31 -0.03 7.05
C PRO A 43 -2.88 1.27 6.48
N ASP A 44 -2.30 1.74 5.38
CA ASP A 44 -2.83 2.88 4.64
C ASP A 44 -4.00 2.44 3.76
N TRP A 45 -5.23 2.62 4.26
CA TRP A 45 -6.45 2.27 3.54
C TRP A 45 -6.72 3.14 2.31
N SER A 46 -6.04 4.28 2.15
CA SER A 46 -6.26 5.17 1.02
C SER A 46 -5.80 4.56 -0.31
N GLU A 47 -4.85 3.63 -0.26
CA GLU A 47 -4.35 2.93 -1.44
C GLU A 47 -5.42 2.01 -2.09
N ALA A 48 -6.50 1.69 -1.37
CA ALA A 48 -7.66 1.01 -1.95
C ALA A 48 -8.36 1.83 -3.05
N PHE A 49 -8.18 3.15 -3.10
CA PHE A 49 -8.76 3.99 -4.16
C PHE A 49 -8.21 3.67 -5.54
N GLN A 50 -7.02 3.08 -5.63
CA GLN A 50 -6.47 2.61 -6.90
C GLN A 50 -7.35 1.52 -7.54
N CYS A 51 -8.07 0.74 -6.74
CA CYS A 51 -8.89 -0.38 -7.21
C CYS A 51 -10.30 0.02 -7.67
N VAL A 52 -10.68 1.32 -7.65
CA VAL A 52 -12.07 1.75 -7.90
C VAL A 52 -12.61 1.33 -9.27
N SER A 53 -11.75 1.26 -10.28
CA SER A 53 -12.11 0.85 -11.64
C SER A 53 -11.92 -0.63 -11.92
N ALA A 54 -11.36 -1.39 -10.99
CA ALA A 54 -11.04 -2.80 -11.20
C ALA A 54 -12.32 -3.66 -11.25
N VAL A 55 -12.30 -4.69 -12.09
CA VAL A 55 -13.42 -5.63 -12.21
C VAL A 55 -13.47 -6.58 -11.01
N GLU A 56 -12.30 -7.06 -10.57
CA GLU A 56 -12.12 -7.95 -9.43
C GLU A 56 -11.26 -7.28 -8.37
N VAL A 57 -11.71 -7.30 -7.12
CA VAL A 57 -10.99 -6.72 -5.99
C VAL A 57 -10.85 -7.74 -4.87
N GLU A 58 -9.62 -7.98 -4.43
CA GLU A 58 -9.29 -8.83 -3.28
C GLU A 58 -8.67 -7.98 -2.17
N ILE A 59 -9.28 -7.96 -0.98
CA ILE A 59 -8.77 -7.22 0.19
C ILE A 59 -8.37 -8.20 1.28
N ARG A 60 -7.10 -8.19 1.69
CA ARG A 60 -6.55 -9.03 2.75
C ARG A 60 -6.20 -8.16 3.96
N ALA A 61 -6.94 -8.32 5.06
CA ALA A 61 -6.72 -7.55 6.29
C ALA A 61 -5.81 -8.26 7.32
N GLY A 62 -5.25 -9.43 7.00
CA GLY A 62 -4.28 -10.11 7.88
C GLY A 62 -4.79 -10.50 9.29
N GLY A 63 -6.11 -10.54 9.50
CA GLY A 63 -6.69 -10.78 10.84
C GLY A 63 -6.79 -9.53 11.72
N LEU A 64 -6.64 -8.33 11.16
CA LEU A 64 -6.89 -7.07 11.86
C LEU A 64 -8.31 -7.00 12.43
N ASN A 65 -8.43 -6.43 13.64
CA ASN A 65 -9.73 -6.12 14.23
C ASN A 65 -10.31 -4.86 13.56
N LEU A 66 -11.45 -5.03 12.88
CA LEU A 66 -12.17 -3.95 12.19
C LEU A 66 -13.32 -3.34 13.02
N GLU A 67 -13.61 -3.85 14.22
CA GLU A 67 -14.64 -3.28 15.12
C GLU A 67 -14.50 -1.77 15.37
N PRO A 68 -13.28 -1.18 15.46
CA PRO A 68 -13.13 0.27 15.64
C PRO A 68 -13.76 1.11 14.51
N PHE A 69 -13.92 0.55 13.30
CA PHE A 69 -14.50 1.25 12.15
C PHE A 69 -16.03 1.36 12.20
N LEU A 70 -16.71 0.54 13.02
CA LEU A 70 -18.18 0.55 13.14
C LEU A 70 -18.75 1.90 13.62
N LYS A 71 -17.95 2.71 14.31
CA LYS A 71 -18.36 4.06 14.75
C LYS A 71 -18.15 5.12 13.67
N ARG A 72 -17.39 4.81 12.62
CA ARG A 72 -16.93 5.77 11.62
C ARG A 72 -17.78 5.74 10.35
N VAL A 73 -18.39 4.60 10.03
CA VAL A 73 -19.26 4.42 8.86
C VAL A 73 -20.67 4.13 9.35
N ASP A 74 -21.63 4.95 8.92
CA ASP A 74 -23.04 4.63 9.04
C ASP A 74 -23.42 3.67 7.90
N ALA A 75 -23.71 2.42 8.25
CA ALA A 75 -24.04 1.38 7.28
C ALA A 75 -25.43 1.59 6.63
N ASP A 76 -26.29 2.41 7.25
CA ASP A 76 -27.66 2.67 6.80
C ASP A 76 -27.79 4.00 6.05
N ALA A 77 -26.71 4.78 5.94
CA ALA A 77 -26.72 6.05 5.23
C ALA A 77 -26.99 5.84 3.73
N ASP A 78 -27.92 6.61 3.17
CA ASP A 78 -28.15 6.63 1.72
C ASP A 78 -26.96 7.33 1.05
N PRO A 79 -26.16 6.63 0.22
CA PRO A 79 -24.98 7.19 -0.42
C PRO A 79 -25.29 8.30 -1.44
N ARG A 80 -26.57 8.60 -1.68
CA ARG A 80 -27.04 9.66 -2.60
C ARG A 80 -27.46 10.95 -1.87
N GLN A 81 -27.46 10.96 -0.53
CA GLN A 81 -27.70 12.14 0.29
C GLN A 81 -26.39 12.92 0.50
#